data_AF-A0A2T2VJ12-F1
#
_entry.id   AF-A0A2T2VJ12-F1
#
_cell.length_a   1.000
_cell.length_b   1.000
_cell.length_c   1.000
_cell.angle_alpha   90.00
_cell.angle_beta   90.00
_cell.angle_gamma   90.00
#
_symmetry.space_group_name_H-M   'P 1'
#
loop_
_entity.id
_entity.type
_entity.pdbx_description
1 polymer ?
#
loop_
_entity_poly.entity_id
_entity_poly.type
_entity_poly.pdbx_seq_one_letter_code
_entity_poly.pdbx_strand_id
1 'polypeptide(L)'
;MPASPTPILSSGASGGLATRGGLKSKEGKSEWEKVPLFYSGTFLFRDGMRKLNIFPDLYRNYFLLYQSKFAIMHKFNLFFIMLFTGLVFIGCGNSRQSEEAEVSEEKDAPEESTTSGATYAVNMNKSKIKWEGAKKFTNTSHNGVINLKSGSFKVENGSIKAGNFVIDMTSIQNTDLEGSPEDQKKLVGHLKSEDFFHVEKYPEAKFELTGVEALSNDTAHTHKINGNLSLKDVTKNIGFPATVNMEDGQFTAKAEFNINRADFNVKYGSETFSPELVQDKIIKDAIHLDINLVAKRQSSS
;
A
#
# COMPACT_ATOMS: atom_id res chain seq x y z
N MET A 1 46.38 12.97 49.28
CA MET A 1 45.80 12.83 50.63
C MET A 1 44.34 13.25 50.57
N PRO A 2 43.44 12.50 51.23
CA PRO A 2 42.01 12.44 50.92
C PRO A 2 41.15 13.23 51.93
N ALA A 3 39.89 13.49 51.58
CA ALA A 3 38.79 13.50 52.53
C ALA A 3 37.44 13.42 51.79
N SER A 4 36.84 12.23 51.82
CA SER A 4 35.38 12.08 51.83
C SER A 4 34.84 12.49 53.22
N PRO A 5 33.53 12.76 53.35
CA PRO A 5 32.73 11.79 54.11
C PRO A 5 31.34 11.48 53.50
N THR A 6 31.12 10.17 53.37
CA THR A 6 29.98 9.28 53.71
C THR A 6 28.65 9.81 54.30
N PRO A 7 27.58 8.96 54.32
CA PRO A 7 26.20 9.28 53.96
C PRO A 7 25.20 9.27 55.14
N ILE A 8 23.92 9.53 54.86
CA ILE A 8 22.80 9.32 55.79
C ILE A 8 21.83 8.27 55.24
N LEU A 9 21.63 7.21 56.04
CA LEU A 9 20.62 6.17 55.96
C LEU A 9 19.50 6.46 56.98
N SER A 10 18.25 6.16 56.62
CA SER A 10 17.09 5.98 57.52
C SER A 10 16.03 5.23 56.71
N SER A 11 15.75 3.93 56.82
CA SER A 11 15.32 3.04 57.93
C SER A 11 13.91 3.31 58.49
N GLY A 12 13.02 2.32 58.28
CA GLY A 12 11.67 2.14 58.88
C GLY A 12 10.79 1.37 57.88
N ALA A 13 10.59 0.04 57.91
CA ALA A 13 9.99 -0.85 58.94
C ALA A 13 8.66 -0.30 59.50
N SER A 14 7.56 -1.03 59.70
CA SER A 14 7.09 -2.41 59.46
C SER A 14 5.69 -2.51 60.14
N GLY A 15 4.81 -3.40 59.68
CA GLY A 15 3.61 -3.87 60.41
C GLY A 15 2.29 -3.38 59.83
N GLY A 16 1.19 -4.15 59.77
CA GLY A 16 0.88 -5.46 60.32
C GLY A 16 -0.64 -5.58 60.56
N LEU A 17 -1.20 -6.73 60.18
CA LEU A 17 -2.40 -7.41 60.71
C LEU A 17 -3.84 -6.81 60.60
N ALA A 18 -4.64 -7.49 59.77
CA ALA A 18 -5.85 -8.30 60.10
C ALA A 18 -6.87 -7.85 61.17
N THR A 19 -8.16 -7.84 60.78
CA THR A 19 -9.34 -8.63 61.30
C THR A 19 -10.64 -7.87 60.98
N ARG A 20 -11.62 -8.43 60.24
CA ARG A 20 -12.70 -9.40 60.58
C ARG A 20 -13.97 -8.75 61.18
N GLY A 21 -15.11 -8.94 60.50
CA GLY A 21 -16.50 -8.71 60.98
C GLY A 21 -17.29 -7.83 59.98
N GLY A 22 -18.39 -8.22 59.33
CA GLY A 22 -19.35 -9.30 59.54
C GLY A 22 -20.70 -8.71 60.01
N LEU A 23 -21.71 -8.64 59.12
CA LEU A 23 -23.17 -8.51 59.35
C LEU A 23 -23.85 -8.61 57.95
N LYS A 24 -24.45 -9.74 57.50
CA LYS A 24 -25.88 -10.17 57.62
C LYS A 24 -26.87 -8.99 57.47
N SER A 25 -27.95 -8.98 56.68
CA SER A 25 -28.82 -9.95 55.97
C SER A 25 -29.79 -9.09 55.10
N LYS A 26 -30.37 -9.48 53.95
CA LYS A 26 -31.50 -10.41 53.72
C LYS A 26 -31.74 -10.52 52.20
N GLU A 27 -31.80 -11.73 51.67
CA GLU A 27 -32.97 -12.40 51.05
C GLU A 27 -33.58 -11.74 49.80
N GLY A 28 -33.53 -12.49 48.70
CA GLY A 28 -34.27 -12.25 47.46
C GLY A 28 -33.97 -13.36 46.45
N LYS A 29 -34.63 -14.52 46.60
CA LYS A 29 -34.53 -15.67 45.70
C LYS A 29 -35.27 -15.40 44.38
N SER A 30 -34.68 -15.80 43.26
CA SER A 30 -35.39 -16.60 42.25
C SER A 30 -34.40 -17.39 41.40
N GLU A 31 -34.51 -18.72 41.52
CA GLU A 31 -33.88 -19.73 40.70
C GLU A 31 -34.46 -19.69 39.29
N TRP A 32 -33.60 -19.64 38.27
CA TRP A 32 -33.81 -20.33 37.00
C TRP A 32 -32.48 -20.94 36.58
N GLU A 33 -32.44 -22.27 36.62
CA GLU A 33 -31.27 -23.09 36.38
C GLU A 33 -30.85 -23.13 34.91
N LYS A 34 -29.53 -23.00 34.69
CA LYS A 34 -28.65 -23.89 33.92
C LYS A 34 -29.19 -24.43 32.58
N VAL A 35 -28.66 -23.89 31.49
CA VAL A 35 -28.68 -24.54 30.17
C VAL A 35 -27.22 -24.87 29.77
N PRO A 36 -26.83 -26.15 29.68
CA PRO A 36 -25.53 -26.51 29.13
C PRO A 36 -25.57 -26.54 27.60
N LEU A 37 -24.50 -26.00 27.02
CA LEU A 37 -24.09 -26.13 25.63
C LEU A 37 -23.88 -27.62 25.27
N PHE A 38 -24.25 -28.02 24.05
CA PHE A 38 -23.59 -29.00 23.15
C PHE A 38 -24.62 -29.58 22.15
N TYR A 39 -24.43 -29.35 20.84
CA TYR A 39 -24.97 -30.23 19.79
C TYR A 39 -24.01 -30.26 18.59
N SER A 40 -23.06 -31.19 18.65
CA SER A 40 -22.29 -31.69 17.50
C SER A 40 -22.88 -33.04 17.11
N GLY A 41 -23.70 -33.08 16.07
CA GLY A 41 -24.34 -34.30 15.57
C GLY A 41 -23.53 -34.93 14.44
N THR A 42 -22.65 -35.87 14.78
CA THR A 42 -22.05 -36.80 13.81
C THR A 42 -21.86 -38.13 14.52
N PHE A 43 -22.83 -39.04 14.46
CA PHE A 43 -22.58 -40.46 14.76
C PHE A 43 -23.65 -41.36 14.12
N LEU A 44 -23.21 -42.05 13.07
CA LEU A 44 -23.41 -43.47 12.77
C LEU A 44 -24.71 -44.13 13.28
N PHE A 45 -25.62 -44.42 12.36
CA PHE A 45 -26.48 -45.61 12.43
C PHE A 45 -26.10 -46.56 11.29
N ARG A 46 -25.26 -47.55 11.65
CA ARG A 46 -25.05 -48.79 10.91
C ARG A 46 -25.75 -49.90 11.69
N ASP A 47 -26.37 -50.80 10.94
CA ASP A 47 -27.08 -52.03 11.33
C ASP A 47 -28.50 -51.91 11.88
N GLY A 48 -29.45 -52.25 11.00
CA GLY A 48 -30.86 -52.48 11.37
C GLY A 48 -31.83 -52.68 10.22
N MET A 49 -31.41 -53.14 9.03
CA MET A 49 -32.33 -53.46 7.93
C MET A 49 -32.02 -54.84 7.34
N ARG A 50 -32.58 -55.87 7.97
CA ARG A 50 -32.85 -57.15 7.29
C ARG A 50 -34.36 -57.39 7.29
N LYS A 51 -34.86 -57.67 6.08
CA LYS A 51 -36.19 -58.19 5.72
C LYS A 51 -37.28 -57.13 5.46
N LEU A 52 -37.41 -56.70 4.21
CA LEU A 52 -38.56 -57.06 3.38
C LEU A 52 -38.23 -56.76 1.90
N ASN A 53 -38.33 -57.78 1.06
CA ASN A 53 -38.03 -57.75 -0.36
C ASN A 53 -39.35 -57.48 -1.11
N ILE A 54 -39.62 -56.23 -1.51
CA ILE A 54 -40.81 -55.85 -2.26
C ILE A 54 -40.47 -54.72 -3.28
N PHE A 55 -40.42 -55.10 -4.57
CA PHE A 55 -40.44 -54.32 -5.85
C PHE A 55 -39.25 -53.39 -6.25
N PRO A 56 -38.43 -53.74 -7.29
CA PRO A 56 -37.31 -52.90 -7.75
C PRO A 56 -37.42 -52.30 -9.17
N ASP A 57 -38.59 -51.91 -9.69
CA ASP A 57 -38.69 -51.43 -11.10
C ASP A 57 -39.31 -50.04 -11.34
N LEU A 58 -39.64 -49.26 -10.30
CA LEU A 58 -40.24 -47.92 -10.47
C LEU A 58 -39.32 -46.73 -10.13
N TYR A 59 -38.15 -46.96 -9.53
CA TYR A 59 -37.22 -45.87 -9.15
C TYR A 59 -36.11 -45.60 -10.17
N ARG A 60 -35.84 -46.53 -11.09
CA ARG A 60 -34.74 -46.39 -12.07
C ARG A 60 -35.05 -45.40 -13.20
N ASN A 61 -36.33 -45.22 -13.54
CA ASN A 61 -36.76 -44.29 -14.58
C ASN A 61 -36.98 -42.84 -14.08
N TYR A 62 -37.15 -42.62 -12.77
CA TYR A 62 -37.31 -41.26 -12.23
C TYR A 62 -35.96 -40.51 -12.14
N PHE A 63 -34.86 -41.24 -11.89
CA PHE A 63 -33.53 -40.66 -11.76
C PHE A 63 -32.91 -40.24 -13.11
N LEU A 64 -33.21 -40.96 -14.20
CA LEU A 64 -32.65 -40.67 -15.53
C LEU A 64 -33.38 -39.53 -16.28
N LEU A 65 -34.62 -39.21 -15.90
CA LEU A 65 -35.36 -38.05 -16.44
C LEU A 65 -34.97 -36.72 -15.77
N TYR A 66 -34.35 -36.77 -14.59
CA TYR A 66 -33.94 -35.56 -13.86
C TYR A 66 -32.62 -34.98 -14.41
N GLN A 67 -31.69 -35.84 -14.83
CA GLN A 67 -30.38 -35.44 -15.38
C GLN A 67 -30.49 -34.74 -16.75
N SER A 68 -31.50 -35.05 -17.57
CA SER A 68 -31.64 -34.44 -18.91
C SER A 68 -32.28 -33.05 -18.93
N LYS A 69 -33.09 -32.69 -17.92
CA LYS A 69 -33.73 -31.37 -17.83
C LYS A 69 -32.85 -30.28 -17.22
N PHE A 70 -31.84 -30.64 -16.43
CA PHE A 70 -30.93 -29.66 -15.81
C PHE A 70 -29.94 -29.06 -16.82
N ALA A 71 -29.54 -29.82 -17.86
CA ALA A 71 -28.60 -29.36 -18.89
C ALA A 71 -29.22 -28.41 -19.94
N ILE A 72 -30.55 -28.36 -20.08
CA ILE A 72 -31.24 -27.55 -21.09
C ILE A 72 -31.65 -26.17 -20.53
N MET A 73 -31.87 -26.06 -19.21
CA MET A 73 -32.28 -24.79 -18.59
C MET A 73 -31.12 -23.80 -18.39
N HIS A 74 -29.86 -24.25 -18.46
CA HIS A 74 -28.70 -23.37 -18.32
C HIS A 74 -28.24 -22.71 -19.64
N LYS A 75 -28.74 -23.17 -20.79
CA LYS A 75 -28.40 -22.59 -22.11
C LYS A 75 -29.34 -21.47 -22.56
N PHE A 76 -30.43 -21.23 -21.84
CA PHE A 76 -31.40 -20.18 -22.16
C PHE A 76 -31.33 -18.94 -21.24
N ASN A 77 -30.50 -18.97 -20.20
CA ASN A 77 -30.32 -17.85 -19.26
C ASN A 77 -29.02 -17.05 -19.50
N LEU A 78 -28.34 -17.30 -20.63
CA LEU A 78 -27.13 -16.56 -21.03
C LEU A 78 -27.40 -15.46 -22.07
N PHE A 79 -28.66 -15.25 -22.48
CA PHE A 79 -29.00 -14.32 -23.57
C PHE A 79 -29.83 -13.10 -23.12
N PHE A 80 -30.02 -12.89 -21.81
CA PHE A 80 -30.85 -11.79 -21.27
C PHE A 80 -30.12 -10.87 -20.28
N ILE A 81 -28.79 -10.95 -20.19
CA ILE A 81 -27.94 -10.03 -19.41
C ILE A 81 -27.09 -9.20 -20.38
N MET A 82 -27.73 -8.50 -21.32
CA MET A 82 -27.02 -7.68 -22.30
C MET A 82 -27.73 -6.36 -22.62
N LEU A 83 -28.48 -5.79 -21.66
CA LEU A 83 -29.13 -4.50 -21.91
C LEU A 83 -29.50 -3.69 -20.66
N PHE A 84 -28.64 -3.57 -19.62
CA PHE A 84 -28.88 -2.57 -18.56
C PHE A 84 -27.65 -2.29 -17.69
N THR A 85 -26.63 -1.65 -18.25
CA THR A 85 -25.58 -0.90 -17.52
C THR A 85 -25.07 0.15 -18.50
N GLY A 86 -25.15 1.46 -18.32
CA GLY A 86 -25.49 2.32 -17.21
C GLY A 86 -24.84 3.66 -17.60
N LEU A 87 -25.63 4.73 -17.64
CA LEU A 87 -25.11 6.10 -17.86
C LEU A 87 -24.00 6.37 -16.84
N VAL A 88 -22.76 6.48 -17.31
CA VAL A 88 -21.65 6.96 -16.49
C VAL A 88 -21.84 8.46 -16.34
N PHE A 89 -22.36 8.87 -15.19
CA PHE A 89 -22.25 10.24 -14.72
C PHE A 89 -20.75 10.55 -14.55
N ILE A 90 -20.21 11.37 -15.45
CA ILE A 90 -18.92 12.03 -15.25
C ILE A 90 -19.14 13.06 -14.14
N GLY A 91 -18.98 12.61 -12.89
CA GLY A 91 -18.79 13.48 -11.75
C GLY A 91 -17.35 13.99 -11.77
N CYS A 92 -17.15 15.23 -12.22
CA CYS A 92 -15.87 15.92 -12.10
C CYS A 92 -15.55 16.20 -10.62
N GLY A 93 -14.91 15.25 -9.95
CA GLY A 93 -14.00 15.53 -8.85
C GLY A 93 -12.63 15.80 -9.45
N ASN A 94 -12.17 17.04 -9.41
CA ASN A 94 -10.97 17.51 -10.11
C ASN A 94 -9.68 17.08 -9.37
N SER A 95 -9.46 15.77 -9.21
CA SER A 95 -8.14 15.19 -8.90
C SER A 95 -7.53 14.66 -10.19
N ARG A 96 -6.25 14.91 -10.43
CA ARG A 96 -5.52 14.39 -11.59
C ARG A 96 -5.69 12.88 -11.66
N GLN A 97 -6.45 12.38 -12.65
CA GLN A 97 -6.54 10.96 -12.94
C GLN A 97 -5.20 10.53 -13.56
N SER A 98 -4.36 9.90 -12.76
CA SER A 98 -3.15 9.19 -13.21
C SER A 98 -3.28 7.72 -12.84
N GLU A 99 -2.59 6.86 -13.55
CA GLU A 99 -2.63 5.41 -13.29
C GLU A 99 -2.02 5.11 -11.92
N GLU A 100 -2.63 4.17 -11.18
CA GLU A 100 -2.06 3.65 -9.94
C GLU A 100 -0.91 2.72 -10.29
N ALA A 101 0.22 2.86 -9.60
CA ALA A 101 1.34 1.95 -9.80
C ALA A 101 0.96 0.52 -9.39
N GLU A 102 1.35 -0.44 -10.21
CA GLU A 102 1.21 -1.87 -9.89
C GLU A 102 2.21 -2.23 -8.78
N VAL A 103 1.72 -2.64 -7.60
CA VAL A 103 2.58 -2.96 -6.45
C VAL A 103 2.76 -4.48 -6.33
N SER A 104 4.01 -4.91 -6.13
CA SER A 104 4.39 -6.29 -5.84
C SER A 104 5.53 -6.35 -4.82
N GLU A 105 5.87 -7.55 -4.37
CA GLU A 105 7.05 -7.75 -3.52
C GLU A 105 8.33 -7.32 -4.25
N GLU A 106 9.34 -6.94 -3.47
CA GLU A 106 10.69 -6.61 -3.97
C GLU A 106 11.22 -7.70 -4.92
N LYS A 107 11.85 -7.26 -6.02
CA LYS A 107 12.40 -8.16 -7.05
C LYS A 107 13.89 -7.94 -7.21
N ASP A 108 14.61 -8.95 -7.69
CA ASP A 108 16.03 -8.80 -8.01
C ASP A 108 16.23 -7.71 -9.08
N ALA A 109 17.09 -6.73 -8.78
CA ALA A 109 17.48 -5.70 -9.71
C ALA A 109 18.81 -6.08 -10.41
N PRO A 110 18.97 -5.78 -11.71
CA PRO A 110 20.25 -5.93 -12.38
C PRO A 110 21.31 -5.03 -11.72
N GLU A 111 22.43 -5.61 -11.29
CA GLU A 111 23.51 -4.84 -10.69
C GLU A 111 24.13 -3.87 -11.71
N GLU A 112 24.12 -2.58 -11.38
CA GLU A 112 24.64 -1.53 -12.27
C GLU A 112 26.14 -1.72 -12.60
N SER A 113 26.90 -2.28 -11.66
CA SER A 113 28.36 -2.44 -11.79
C SER A 113 28.77 -3.53 -12.79
N THR A 114 27.94 -4.56 -12.96
CA THR A 114 28.21 -5.70 -13.86
C THR A 114 27.45 -5.63 -15.17
N THR A 115 26.45 -4.74 -15.25
CA THR A 115 25.66 -4.50 -16.45
C THR A 115 26.49 -3.75 -17.51
N SER A 116 26.63 -4.39 -18.68
CA SER A 116 27.25 -3.80 -19.87
C SER A 116 26.49 -2.55 -20.35
N GLY A 117 27.20 -1.63 -20.99
CA GLY A 117 26.64 -0.41 -21.56
C GLY A 117 27.29 0.87 -21.05
N ALA A 118 26.93 1.97 -21.69
CA ALA A 118 27.39 3.29 -21.31
C ALA A 118 26.67 3.76 -20.03
N THR A 119 27.42 4.39 -19.14
CA THR A 119 26.86 5.01 -17.92
C THR A 119 26.26 6.38 -18.25
N TYR A 120 25.06 6.63 -17.74
CA TYR A 120 24.34 7.90 -17.84
C TYR A 120 24.09 8.43 -16.43
N ALA A 121 24.69 9.56 -16.08
CA ALA A 121 24.48 10.21 -14.79
C ALA A 121 23.28 11.15 -14.85
N VAL A 122 22.42 11.09 -13.85
CA VAL A 122 21.25 11.98 -13.75
C VAL A 122 21.71 13.41 -13.48
N ASN A 123 21.13 14.36 -14.21
CA ASN A 123 21.35 15.79 -14.03
C ASN A 123 20.39 16.32 -12.96
N MET A 124 20.90 16.56 -11.75
CA MET A 124 20.10 16.99 -10.60
C MET A 124 19.39 18.34 -10.81
N ASN A 125 19.94 19.22 -11.67
CA ASN A 125 19.37 20.55 -11.92
C ASN A 125 18.23 20.53 -12.95
N LYS A 126 18.19 19.50 -13.80
CA LYS A 126 17.16 19.33 -14.84
C LYS A 126 16.14 18.26 -14.50
N SER A 127 16.42 17.46 -13.47
CA SER A 127 15.54 16.41 -13.00
C SER A 127 14.75 16.90 -11.79
N LYS A 128 13.49 16.50 -11.69
CA LYS A 128 12.58 16.98 -10.63
C LYS A 128 11.53 15.92 -10.33
N ILE A 129 11.18 15.79 -9.06
CA ILE A 129 10.02 15.02 -8.61
C ILE A 129 9.04 16.02 -8.00
N LYS A 130 7.79 15.98 -8.46
CA LYS A 130 6.67 16.68 -7.84
C LYS A 130 5.77 15.67 -7.15
N TRP A 131 5.16 16.09 -6.06
CA TRP A 131 4.20 15.31 -5.31
C TRP A 131 2.91 16.09 -5.13
N GLU A 132 1.79 15.38 -5.06
CA GLU A 132 0.50 15.92 -4.62
C GLU A 132 -0.18 14.93 -3.65
N GLY A 133 -0.62 15.45 -2.51
CA GLY A 133 -1.40 14.71 -1.51
C GLY A 133 -2.70 15.44 -1.22
N ALA A 134 -3.78 14.70 -1.02
CA ALA A 134 -5.11 15.28 -0.83
C ALA A 134 -5.88 14.65 0.33
N LYS A 135 -6.75 15.44 0.96
CA LYS A 135 -7.79 14.89 1.84
C LYS A 135 -8.82 14.14 1.01
N LYS A 136 -9.40 13.09 1.57
CA LYS A 136 -10.33 12.21 0.83
C LYS A 136 -11.69 12.85 0.60
N PHE A 137 -12.23 13.53 1.62
CA PHE A 137 -13.61 14.05 1.63
C PHE A 137 -13.69 15.58 1.53
N THR A 138 -12.56 16.27 1.35
CA THR A 138 -12.52 17.72 1.15
C THR A 138 -11.75 18.06 -0.13
N ASN A 139 -11.95 19.25 -0.67
CA ASN A 139 -11.18 19.78 -1.81
C ASN A 139 -9.80 20.31 -1.38
N THR A 140 -9.26 19.82 -0.27
CA THR A 140 -7.96 20.24 0.25
C THR A 140 -6.90 19.30 -0.31
N SER A 141 -6.05 19.83 -1.19
CA SER A 141 -4.82 19.17 -1.61
C SER A 141 -3.64 20.10 -1.42
N HIS A 142 -2.47 19.50 -1.33
CA HIS A 142 -1.19 20.19 -1.26
C HIS A 142 -0.25 19.56 -2.26
N ASN A 143 0.59 20.39 -2.87
CA ASN A 143 1.59 19.93 -3.80
C ASN A 143 2.95 20.53 -3.47
N GLY A 144 3.97 19.90 -4.05
CA GLY A 144 5.32 20.29 -3.74
C GLY A 144 6.34 19.58 -4.59
N VAL A 145 7.58 19.74 -4.16
CA VAL A 145 8.75 19.24 -4.88
C VAL A 145 9.68 18.53 -3.92
N ILE A 146 10.43 17.58 -4.46
CA ILE A 146 11.50 16.88 -3.77
C ILE A 146 12.66 16.67 -4.74
N ASN A 147 13.88 16.88 -4.24
CA ASN A 147 15.08 16.81 -5.04
C ASN A 147 15.63 15.39 -5.08
N LEU A 148 16.35 15.10 -6.17
CA LEU A 148 17.21 13.94 -6.24
C LEU A 148 18.56 14.26 -5.58
N LYS A 149 19.11 13.26 -4.89
CA LYS A 149 20.45 13.29 -4.32
C LYS A 149 21.49 12.79 -5.33
N SER A 150 21.16 11.73 -6.05
CA SER A 150 22.02 11.10 -7.04
C SER A 150 21.20 10.20 -7.97
N GLY A 151 21.80 9.76 -9.08
CA GLY A 151 21.25 8.69 -9.90
C GLY A 151 22.15 8.36 -11.07
N SER A 152 22.11 7.11 -11.49
CA SER A 152 22.93 6.58 -12.57
C SER A 152 22.22 5.42 -13.25
N PHE A 153 22.42 5.30 -14.56
CA PHE A 153 21.77 4.30 -15.39
C PHE A 153 22.76 3.71 -16.40
N LYS A 154 22.59 2.42 -16.70
CA LYS A 154 23.29 1.72 -17.78
C LYS A 154 22.40 1.64 -19.00
N VAL A 155 22.95 2.09 -20.12
CA VAL A 155 22.27 2.03 -21.41
C VAL A 155 23.10 1.21 -22.38
N GLU A 156 22.47 0.21 -22.97
CA GLU A 156 23.06 -0.65 -23.99
C GLU A 156 22.12 -0.71 -25.20
N ASN A 157 22.67 -0.47 -26.40
CA ASN A 157 21.93 -0.51 -27.66
C ASN A 157 20.65 0.35 -27.67
N GLY A 158 20.69 1.50 -27.00
CA GLY A 158 19.56 2.43 -26.90
C GLY A 158 18.49 2.04 -25.87
N SER A 159 18.67 0.96 -25.13
CA SER A 159 17.77 0.54 -24.04
C SER A 159 18.41 0.72 -22.67
N ILE A 160 17.64 1.21 -21.71
CA ILE A 160 18.04 1.24 -20.30
C ILE A 160 18.02 -0.19 -19.76
N LYS A 161 19.13 -0.65 -19.17
CA LYS A 161 19.33 -2.03 -18.69
C LYS A 161 19.38 -2.16 -17.18
N ALA A 162 19.94 -1.15 -16.51
CA ALA A 162 20.06 -1.08 -15.06
C ALA A 162 20.10 0.38 -14.64
N GLY A 163 19.88 0.65 -13.37
CA GLY A 163 20.09 1.97 -12.81
C GLY A 163 19.29 2.22 -11.55
N ASN A 164 19.63 3.29 -10.88
CA ASN A 164 18.98 3.71 -9.66
C ASN A 164 19.01 5.23 -9.55
N PHE A 165 18.15 5.75 -8.68
CA PHE A 165 18.30 7.11 -8.16
C PHE A 165 17.94 7.15 -6.68
N VAL A 166 18.52 8.12 -6.00
CA VAL A 166 18.30 8.41 -4.60
C VAL A 166 17.58 9.75 -4.50
N ILE A 167 16.49 9.77 -3.75
CA ILE A 167 15.69 10.95 -3.44
C ILE A 167 16.15 11.50 -2.09
N ASP A 168 16.39 12.81 -2.01
CA ASP A 168 16.71 13.49 -0.76
C ASP A 168 15.42 13.88 -0.04
N MET A 169 14.99 13.09 0.95
CA MET A 169 13.78 13.35 1.73
C MET A 169 13.91 14.62 2.59
N THR A 170 15.13 15.07 2.89
CA THR A 170 15.34 16.33 3.62
C THR A 170 14.98 17.55 2.78
N SER A 171 14.95 17.41 1.46
CA SER A 171 14.67 18.47 0.50
C SER A 171 13.18 18.73 0.23
N ILE A 172 12.28 17.92 0.81
CA ILE A 172 10.84 18.03 0.58
C ILE A 172 10.32 19.44 0.92
N GLN A 173 9.58 20.02 -0.02
CA GLN A 173 9.03 21.37 0.05
C GLN A 173 7.58 21.37 -0.44
N ASN A 174 6.77 22.26 0.10
CA ASN A 174 5.43 22.58 -0.37
C ASN A 174 5.48 23.85 -1.23
N THR A 175 4.74 23.89 -2.34
CA THR A 175 4.76 25.00 -3.31
C THR A 175 3.42 25.70 -3.51
N ASP A 176 2.32 25.18 -2.98
CA ASP A 176 1.00 25.82 -3.11
C ASP A 176 0.65 26.76 -1.94
N LEU A 177 1.40 26.72 -0.83
CA LEU A 177 1.20 27.60 0.34
C LEU A 177 2.22 28.74 0.44
N GLU A 178 2.82 29.19 -0.67
CA GLU A 178 3.83 30.27 -0.67
C GLU A 178 3.31 31.59 -0.05
N GLY A 179 1.99 31.84 -0.12
CA GLY A 179 1.33 32.98 0.52
C GLY A 179 1.16 32.85 2.05
N SER A 180 1.43 31.68 2.62
CA SER A 180 1.26 31.37 4.05
C SER A 180 2.48 30.64 4.62
N PRO A 181 3.61 31.34 4.87
CA PRO A 181 4.87 30.70 5.28
C PRO A 181 4.77 29.87 6.56
N GLU A 182 3.92 30.28 7.51
CA GLU A 182 3.69 29.51 8.73
C GLU A 182 3.02 28.16 8.47
N ASP A 183 2.01 28.13 7.59
CA ASP A 183 1.28 26.90 7.26
C ASP A 183 2.12 25.99 6.37
N GLN A 184 2.89 26.58 5.45
CA GLN A 184 3.91 25.86 4.68
C GLN A 184 4.92 25.19 5.61
N LYS A 185 5.43 25.91 6.61
CA LYS A 185 6.39 25.36 7.60
C LYS A 185 5.75 24.27 8.47
N LYS A 186 4.50 24.44 8.91
CA LYS A 186 3.77 23.43 9.68
C LYS A 186 3.58 22.15 8.85
N LEU A 187 3.12 22.29 7.61
CA LEU A 187 2.90 21.15 6.71
C LEU A 187 4.20 20.41 6.43
N VAL A 188 5.25 21.09 5.96
CA VAL A 188 6.55 20.47 5.67
C VAL A 188 7.17 19.87 6.93
N GLY A 189 7.05 20.54 8.08
CA GLY A 189 7.49 20.00 9.36
C GLY A 189 6.79 18.69 9.72
N HIS A 190 5.49 18.62 9.50
CA HIS A 190 4.70 17.41 9.75
C HIS A 190 5.00 16.28 8.75
N LEU A 191 5.19 16.58 7.46
CA LEU A 191 5.61 15.57 6.47
C LEU A 191 6.96 14.95 6.84
N LYS A 192 7.84 15.71 7.50
CA LYS A 192 9.16 15.25 7.94
C LYS A 192 9.15 14.50 9.27
N SER A 193 8.10 14.62 10.08
CA SER A 193 8.04 14.04 11.43
C SER A 193 7.86 12.51 11.39
N GLU A 194 8.00 11.88 12.56
CA GLU A 194 7.80 10.44 12.76
C GLU A 194 6.42 9.94 12.31
N ASP A 195 5.39 10.78 12.43
CA ASP A 195 4.02 10.46 12.03
C ASP A 195 3.88 10.20 10.52
N PHE A 196 4.77 10.77 9.72
CA PHE A 196 4.73 10.68 8.26
C PHE A 196 5.98 9.97 7.69
N PHE A 197 6.90 10.68 7.05
CA PHE A 197 8.08 10.08 6.42
C PHE A 197 9.24 9.80 7.38
N HIS A 198 9.20 10.33 8.61
CA HIS A 198 10.25 10.17 9.62
C HIS A 198 11.65 10.46 9.05
N VAL A 199 11.80 11.63 8.43
CA VAL A 199 12.96 12.01 7.61
C VAL A 199 14.27 12.03 8.40
N GLU A 200 14.21 12.25 9.72
CA GLU A 200 15.39 12.14 10.59
C GLU A 200 15.99 10.73 10.57
N LYS A 201 15.14 9.69 10.56
CA LYS A 201 15.56 8.28 10.50
C LYS A 201 15.74 7.78 9.06
N TYR A 202 14.91 8.27 8.14
CA TYR A 202 14.91 7.89 6.73
C TYR A 202 15.13 9.12 5.84
N PRO A 203 16.36 9.68 5.81
CA PRO A 203 16.65 10.90 5.05
C PRO A 203 16.66 10.68 3.53
N GLU A 204 16.64 9.42 3.09
CA GLU A 204 16.69 9.03 1.69
C GLU A 204 15.57 8.05 1.37
N ALA A 205 14.98 8.22 0.18
CA ALA A 205 14.22 7.17 -0.49
C ALA A 205 14.99 6.74 -1.74
N LYS A 206 14.81 5.50 -2.20
CA LYS A 206 15.59 4.94 -3.31
C LYS A 206 14.68 4.29 -4.32
N PHE A 207 15.01 4.46 -5.59
CA PHE A 207 14.39 3.69 -6.66
C PHE A 207 15.48 2.90 -7.38
N GLU A 208 15.28 1.60 -7.52
CA GLU A 208 16.19 0.71 -8.24
C GLU A 208 15.44 0.01 -9.37
N LEU A 209 15.94 0.16 -10.59
CA LEU A 209 15.30 -0.35 -11.79
C LEU A 209 15.38 -1.88 -11.83
N THR A 210 14.24 -2.54 -11.98
CA THR A 210 14.17 -4.00 -12.17
C THR A 210 13.78 -4.40 -13.59
N GLY A 211 13.18 -3.50 -14.36
CA GLY A 211 12.83 -3.78 -15.75
C GLY A 211 12.29 -2.60 -16.53
N VAL A 212 12.50 -2.62 -17.85
CA VAL A 212 11.97 -1.65 -18.81
C VAL A 212 11.38 -2.42 -19.98
N GLU A 213 10.10 -2.23 -20.22
CA GLU A 213 9.35 -2.89 -21.30
C GLU A 213 8.84 -1.82 -22.26
N ALA A 214 9.11 -1.95 -23.55
CA ALA A 214 8.56 -1.05 -24.55
C ALA A 214 7.06 -1.32 -24.74
N LEU A 215 6.26 -0.27 -24.80
CA LEU A 215 4.82 -0.33 -25.07
C LEU A 215 4.58 -0.01 -26.56
N SER A 216 4.06 -0.98 -27.31
CA SER A 216 3.79 -0.82 -28.74
C SER A 216 2.36 -0.33 -29.05
N ASN A 217 1.45 -0.43 -28.08
CA ASN A 217 0.01 -0.21 -28.26
C ASN A 217 -0.54 0.94 -27.40
N ASP A 218 0.33 1.71 -26.76
CA ASP A 218 -0.03 2.88 -25.96
C ASP A 218 0.34 4.15 -26.74
N THR A 219 -0.62 5.07 -26.89
CA THR A 219 -0.42 6.33 -27.61
C THR A 219 0.08 7.46 -26.71
N ALA A 220 -0.01 7.30 -25.38
CA ALA A 220 0.39 8.28 -24.38
C ALA A 220 1.78 7.98 -23.79
N HIS A 221 2.14 6.69 -23.69
CA HIS A 221 3.39 6.24 -23.09
C HIS A 221 4.20 5.35 -24.01
N THR A 222 5.50 5.31 -23.78
CA THR A 222 6.44 4.55 -24.63
C THR A 222 6.94 3.27 -23.96
N HIS A 223 6.94 3.24 -22.62
CA HIS A 223 7.51 2.16 -21.84
C HIS A 223 6.70 1.92 -20.56
N LYS A 224 6.71 0.69 -20.08
CA LYS A 224 6.39 0.35 -18.69
C LYS A 224 7.69 0.17 -17.93
N ILE A 225 7.81 0.87 -16.82
CA ILE A 225 8.98 0.84 -15.95
C ILE A 225 8.61 0.04 -14.70
N ASN A 226 9.46 -0.89 -14.32
CA ASN A 226 9.37 -1.62 -13.06
C ASN A 226 10.61 -1.34 -12.22
N GLY A 227 10.44 -1.10 -10.94
CA GLY A 227 11.56 -0.96 -10.03
C GLY A 227 11.17 -1.02 -8.56
N ASN A 228 12.16 -1.33 -7.72
CA ASN A 228 12.01 -1.34 -6.27
C ASN A 228 12.05 0.10 -5.76
N LEU A 229 10.94 0.55 -5.17
CA LEU A 229 10.88 1.78 -4.41
C LEU A 229 11.08 1.44 -2.93
N SER A 230 12.15 1.97 -2.35
CA SER A 230 12.40 1.97 -0.91
C SER A 230 11.96 3.31 -0.34
N LEU A 231 10.94 3.31 0.51
CA LEU A 231 10.40 4.49 1.17
C LEU A 231 10.14 4.15 2.64
N LYS A 232 10.71 4.98 3.54
CA LYS A 232 10.82 4.66 4.97
C LYS A 232 11.58 3.34 5.20
N ASP A 233 10.91 2.35 5.78
CA ASP A 233 11.43 1.04 6.15
C ASP A 233 10.89 -0.09 5.25
N VAL A 234 10.19 0.24 4.18
CA VAL A 234 9.61 -0.75 3.27
C VAL A 234 10.17 -0.57 1.86
N THR A 235 10.50 -1.69 1.23
CA THR A 235 10.78 -1.78 -0.21
C THR A 235 9.66 -2.56 -0.89
N LYS A 236 9.12 -2.01 -1.98
CA LYS A 236 8.15 -2.68 -2.86
C LYS A 236 8.51 -2.48 -4.32
N ASN A 237 8.28 -3.49 -5.14
CA ASN A 237 8.43 -3.35 -6.58
C ASN A 237 7.18 -2.68 -7.15
N ILE A 238 7.36 -1.54 -7.81
CA ILE A 238 6.29 -0.76 -8.43
C ILE A 238 6.45 -0.74 -9.95
N GLY A 239 5.33 -0.90 -10.66
CA GLY A 239 5.22 -0.82 -12.11
C GLY A 239 4.38 0.37 -12.54
N PHE A 240 4.90 1.22 -13.43
CA PHE A 240 4.19 2.41 -13.90
C PHE A 240 4.54 2.75 -15.36
N PRO A 241 3.63 3.39 -16.11
CA PRO A 241 3.91 3.83 -17.46
C PRO A 241 4.82 5.06 -17.49
N ALA A 242 5.64 5.18 -18.53
CA ALA A 242 6.53 6.31 -18.72
C ALA A 242 6.80 6.61 -20.21
N THR A 243 7.16 7.86 -20.46
CA THR A 243 7.68 8.33 -21.75
C THR A 243 9.19 8.49 -21.65
N VAL A 244 9.93 7.65 -22.36
CA VAL A 244 11.39 7.64 -22.39
C VAL A 244 11.86 8.00 -23.79
N ASN A 245 12.63 9.09 -23.88
CA ASN A 245 13.24 9.55 -25.14
C ASN A 245 14.76 9.50 -25.02
N MET A 246 15.40 8.89 -26.01
CA MET A 246 16.85 8.76 -26.12
C MET A 246 17.34 9.67 -27.25
N GLU A 247 18.07 10.74 -26.93
CA GLU A 247 18.54 11.73 -27.91
C GLU A 247 19.92 12.25 -27.53
N ASP A 248 20.83 12.39 -28.50
CA ASP A 248 22.12 13.09 -28.36
C ASP A 248 22.98 12.69 -27.14
N GLY A 249 23.05 11.39 -26.84
CA GLY A 249 23.81 10.91 -25.68
C GLY A 249 23.19 11.34 -24.33
N GLN A 250 21.92 11.72 -24.33
CA GLN A 250 21.10 11.99 -23.17
C GLN A 250 19.85 11.10 -23.25
N PHE A 251 19.21 10.87 -22.12
CA PHE A 251 17.82 10.45 -22.13
C PHE A 251 16.97 11.30 -21.20
N THR A 252 15.69 11.37 -21.52
CA THR A 252 14.65 11.94 -20.66
C THR A 252 13.62 10.88 -20.36
N ALA A 253 13.18 10.80 -19.11
CA ALA A 253 12.10 9.91 -18.68
C ALA A 253 11.07 10.73 -17.93
N LYS A 254 9.81 10.67 -18.37
CA LYS A 254 8.67 11.33 -17.74
C LYS A 254 7.64 10.31 -17.33
N ALA A 255 7.16 10.38 -16.09
CA ALA A 255 6.14 9.48 -15.57
C ALA A 255 5.20 10.25 -14.64
N GLU A 256 3.89 9.99 -14.79
CA GLU A 256 2.83 10.52 -13.94
C GLU A 256 1.98 9.36 -13.46
N PHE A 257 2.01 9.08 -12.15
CA PHE A 257 1.32 7.94 -11.56
C PHE A 257 1.01 8.19 -10.09
N ASN A 258 0.15 7.36 -9.51
CA ASN A 258 -0.11 7.35 -8.09
C ASN A 258 0.62 6.18 -7.42
N ILE A 259 1.07 6.40 -6.19
CA ILE A 259 1.47 5.33 -5.27
C ILE A 259 0.54 5.33 -4.06
N ASN A 260 0.31 4.14 -3.50
CA ASN A 260 -0.35 4.00 -2.22
C ASN A 260 0.68 4.10 -1.09
N ARG A 261 0.63 5.19 -0.32
CA ARG A 261 1.54 5.43 0.82
C ARG A 261 1.37 4.42 1.96
N ALA A 262 0.22 3.75 2.03
CA ALA A 262 -0.04 2.76 3.06
C ALA A 262 0.83 1.51 2.88
N ASP A 263 1.16 1.16 1.62
CA ASP A 263 2.06 0.06 1.28
C ASP A 263 3.48 0.28 1.82
N PHE A 264 3.84 1.54 2.12
CA PHE A 264 5.14 1.95 2.67
C PHE A 264 5.08 2.37 4.14
N ASN A 265 4.07 1.90 4.89
CA ASN A 265 3.91 2.20 6.33
C ASN A 265 3.83 3.71 6.65
N VAL A 266 3.29 4.54 5.75
CA VAL A 266 2.97 5.94 6.04
C VAL A 266 1.53 6.00 6.58
N LYS A 267 1.39 6.00 7.91
CA LYS A 267 0.11 5.70 8.59
C LYS A 267 -0.77 6.90 8.89
N TYR A 268 -0.20 8.08 9.13
CA TYR A 268 -1.00 9.23 9.60
C TYR A 268 -2.14 9.57 8.64
N GLY A 269 -3.36 9.71 9.16
CA GLY A 269 -4.55 10.03 8.37
C GLY A 269 -4.95 8.98 7.33
N SER A 270 -4.32 7.79 7.33
CA SER A 270 -4.60 6.70 6.40
C SER A 270 -5.85 5.95 6.81
N GLU A 271 -6.78 5.77 5.86
CA GLU A 271 -7.97 4.97 6.11
C GLU A 271 -7.67 3.47 6.20
N THR A 272 -6.59 3.01 5.55
CA THR A 272 -6.15 1.61 5.62
C THR A 272 -5.73 1.22 7.04
N PHE A 273 -5.06 2.12 7.77
CA PHE A 273 -4.60 1.87 9.14
C PHE A 273 -5.57 2.33 10.23
N SER A 274 -6.45 3.27 9.92
CA SER A 274 -7.38 3.87 10.90
C SER A 274 -8.76 4.10 10.25
N PRO A 275 -9.54 3.02 10.03
CA PRO A 275 -10.86 3.11 9.39
C PRO A 275 -11.88 3.92 10.21
N GLU A 276 -11.63 4.14 11.50
CA GLU A 276 -12.46 4.92 12.42
C GLU A 276 -12.25 6.44 12.34
N LEU A 277 -11.33 6.91 11.49
CA LEU A 277 -11.08 8.34 11.33
C LEU A 277 -12.35 9.09 10.87
N VAL A 278 -12.56 10.26 11.46
CA VAL A 278 -13.58 11.21 10.99
C VAL A 278 -13.20 11.75 9.61
N GLN A 279 -14.20 12.00 8.76
CA GLN A 279 -14.01 12.30 7.33
C GLN A 279 -13.03 13.46 7.05
N ASP A 280 -13.01 14.49 7.89
CA ASP A 280 -12.15 15.68 7.76
C ASP A 280 -10.66 15.42 8.06
N LYS A 281 -10.36 14.28 8.70
CA LYS A 281 -8.99 13.84 9.05
C LYS A 281 -8.42 12.80 8.08
N ILE A 282 -9.25 12.25 7.19
CA ILE A 282 -8.79 11.23 6.23
C ILE A 282 -8.01 11.92 5.10
N ILE A 283 -6.75 11.51 4.98
CA ILE A 283 -5.84 11.85 3.89
C ILE A 283 -5.80 10.65 2.97
N LYS A 284 -6.00 10.86 1.66
CA LYS A 284 -5.94 9.79 0.66
C LYS A 284 -4.64 9.00 0.82
N ASP A 285 -4.75 7.69 0.68
CA ASP A 285 -3.60 6.81 0.65
C ASP A 285 -2.82 6.96 -0.66
N ALA A 286 -3.50 7.29 -1.76
CA ALA A 286 -2.89 7.66 -3.02
C ALA A 286 -2.14 9.01 -2.91
N ILE A 287 -0.87 8.99 -3.30
CA ILE A 287 -0.01 10.16 -3.53
C ILE A 287 0.31 10.20 -5.01
N HIS A 288 0.02 11.32 -5.66
CA HIS A 288 0.37 11.53 -7.06
C HIS A 288 1.82 11.99 -7.19
N LEU A 289 2.56 11.35 -8.10
CA LEU A 289 3.94 11.66 -8.43
C LEU A 289 4.06 12.05 -9.91
N ASP A 290 4.74 13.16 -10.16
CA ASP A 290 5.18 13.60 -11.48
C ASP A 290 6.71 13.63 -11.47
N ILE A 291 7.31 12.68 -12.18
CA ILE A 291 8.75 12.49 -12.25
C ILE A 291 9.23 12.93 -13.63
N ASN A 292 10.19 13.85 -13.65
CA ASN A 292 10.96 14.19 -14.85
C ASN A 292 12.44 13.95 -14.57
N LEU A 293 13.03 12.94 -15.23
CA LEU A 293 14.45 12.64 -15.17
C LEU A 293 15.14 13.04 -16.45
N VAL A 294 16.34 13.60 -16.30
CA VAL A 294 17.25 13.91 -17.40
C VAL A 294 18.60 13.33 -17.05
N ALA A 295 19.13 12.41 -17.85
CA ALA A 295 20.43 11.80 -17.60
C ALA A 295 21.33 11.89 -18.83
N LYS A 296 22.61 12.19 -18.61
CA LYS A 296 23.61 12.38 -19.68
C LYS A 296 24.67 11.30 -19.62
N ARG A 297 25.02 10.78 -20.79
CA ARG A 297 26.13 9.85 -20.97
C ARG A 297 27.41 10.44 -20.38
N GLN A 298 28.07 9.66 -19.54
CA GLN A 298 29.40 9.97 -19.04
C GLN A 298 30.41 9.65 -20.14
N SER A 299 31.36 10.57 -20.36
CA SER A 299 32.51 10.30 -21.22
C SER A 299 33.32 9.15 -20.62
N SER A 300 33.62 8.13 -21.42
CA SER A 300 34.62 7.13 -21.04
C SER A 300 35.96 7.85 -20.89
N SER A 301 36.50 7.87 -19.67
CA SER A 301 37.86 8.34 -19.39
C SER A 301 38.90 7.42 -20.01
#